data_AF-A0A1V4SCM6-F1
#
_entry.id   AF-A0A1V4SCM6-F1
#
_cell.length_a   1.000
_cell.length_b   1.000
_cell.length_c   1.000
_cell.angle_alpha   90.00
_cell.angle_beta   90.00
_cell.angle_gamma   90.00
#
_symmetry.space_group_name_H-M   'P 1'
#
loop_
_entity.id
_entity.type
_entity.pdbx_description
1 polymer ?
#
loop_
_entity_poly.entity_id
_entity_poly.type
_entity_poly.pdbx_seq_one_letter_code
_entity_poly.pdbx_strand_id
1 'polypeptide(L)'
;MKLFYTVVGMLVILFIITFSLTNTTPVHLKYYNIINFEVPSYLLIFISFGVGLIFAGFLDIVERLRLARKVSKLNKRIKVLEKSHKETEVLPPVQEGPSTTYT
;
A
#
# COMPACT_ATOMS: atom_id res chain seq x y z
N MET A 1 -0.45 10.30 -20.10
CA MET A 1 -0.74 9.44 -18.94
C MET A 1 -2.21 9.01 -18.89
N LYS A 2 -3.18 9.90 -18.63
CA LYS A 2 -4.60 9.51 -18.42
C LYS A 2 -5.26 8.79 -19.61
N LEU A 3 -5.11 9.31 -20.84
CA LEU A 3 -5.63 8.68 -22.06
C LEU A 3 -5.02 7.28 -22.30
N PHE A 4 -3.69 7.14 -22.12
CA PHE A 4 -3.00 5.86 -22.26
C PHE A 4 -3.53 4.82 -21.26
N TYR A 5 -3.69 5.19 -19.98
CA TYR A 5 -4.29 4.30 -18.98
C TYR A 5 -5.74 3.93 -19.32
N THR A 6 -6.53 4.86 -19.85
CA THR A 6 -7.90 4.57 -20.29
C THR A 6 -7.94 3.61 -21.47
N VAL A 7 -7.08 3.79 -22.48
CA VAL A 7 -6.99 2.91 -23.65
C VAL A 7 -6.52 1.52 -23.24
N VAL A 8 -5.46 1.43 -22.43
CA VAL A 8 -4.98 0.14 -21.91
C VAL A 8 -6.04 -0.53 -21.05
N GLY A 9 -6.73 0.22 -20.18
CA GLY A 9 -7.83 -0.32 -19.37
C GLY A 9 -8.98 -0.86 -20.21
N MET A 10 -9.37 -0.15 -21.26
CA MET A 10 -10.39 -0.61 -22.20
C MET A 10 -9.97 -1.89 -22.93
N LEU A 11 -8.71 -2.00 -23.37
CA LEU A 11 -8.18 -3.21 -24.00
C LEU A 11 -8.19 -4.40 -23.04
N VAL A 12 -7.85 -4.18 -21.77
CA VAL A 12 -7.91 -5.22 -20.73
C VAL A 12 -9.35 -5.69 -20.53
N ILE A 13 -10.31 -4.77 -20.42
CA ILE A 13 -11.74 -5.13 -20.28
C ILE A 13 -12.22 -5.92 -21.51
N LEU A 14 -11.86 -5.49 -22.72
CA LEU A 14 -12.23 -6.19 -23.94
C LEU A 14 -11.64 -7.60 -23.97
N PHE A 15 -10.35 -7.74 -23.64
CA PHE A 15 -9.68 -9.03 -23.51
C PHE A 15 -10.40 -9.95 -22.51
N ILE A 16 -10.77 -9.42 -21.35
CA ILE A 16 -11.50 -10.14 -20.31
C ILE A 16 -12.86 -10.66 -20.83
N ILE A 17 -13.60 -9.83 -21.58
CA ILE A 17 -14.89 -10.21 -22.17
C ILE A 17 -14.69 -11.30 -23.23
N THR A 18 -13.76 -11.13 -24.16
CA THR A 18 -13.47 -12.11 -25.21
C THR A 18 -13.01 -13.43 -24.62
N PHE A 19 -12.11 -13.38 -23.63
CA PHE A 19 -11.66 -14.54 -22.88
C PHE A 19 -12.83 -15.29 -22.25
N SER A 20 -13.75 -14.56 -21.59
CA SER A 20 -14.95 -15.14 -20.98
C SER A 20 -15.82 -15.87 -22.01
N LEU A 21 -16.11 -15.21 -23.15
CA LEU A 21 -16.94 -15.78 -24.22
C LEU A 21 -16.33 -17.02 -24.87
N THR A 22 -15.01 -17.06 -25.05
CA THR A 22 -14.33 -18.24 -25.63
C THR A 22 -14.20 -19.38 -24.63
N ASN A 23 -14.29 -19.11 -23.33
CA ASN A 23 -14.09 -20.08 -22.25
C ASN A 23 -15.38 -20.36 -21.47
N THR A 24 -16.53 -20.42 -22.16
CA THR A 24 -17.82 -20.81 -21.57
C THR A 24 -17.99 -22.32 -21.37
N THR A 25 -16.95 -23.11 -21.69
CA THR A 25 -16.97 -24.56 -21.50
C THR A 25 -17.30 -24.92 -20.05
N PRO A 26 -18.32 -25.75 -19.81
CA PRO A 26 -18.69 -26.17 -18.46
C PRO A 26 -17.61 -27.08 -17.89
N VAL A 27 -17.23 -26.82 -16.64
CA VAL A 27 -16.30 -27.61 -15.86
C VAL A 27 -17.07 -28.20 -14.69
N HIS A 28 -17.00 -29.52 -14.54
CA HIS A 28 -17.59 -30.21 -13.41
C HIS A 28 -16.73 -29.99 -12.16
N LEU A 29 -17.29 -29.29 -11.16
CA LEU A 29 -16.69 -29.19 -9.85
C LEU A 29 -17.21 -30.33 -8.99
N LYS A 30 -16.32 -31.27 -8.68
CA LYS A 30 -16.57 -32.32 -7.70
C LYS A 30 -15.60 -32.16 -6.55
N TYR A 31 -16.13 -31.83 -5.37
CA TYR A 31 -15.34 -31.79 -4.14
C TYR A 31 -16.03 -32.60 -3.06
N TYR A 32 -15.42 -33.75 -2.73
CA TYR A 32 -15.99 -34.77 -1.85
C TYR A 32 -17.46 -35.07 -2.19
N ASN A 33 -18.33 -35.16 -1.18
CA ASN A 33 -19.78 -35.35 -1.30
C ASN A 33 -20.59 -34.06 -1.05
N ILE A 34 -19.91 -32.91 -0.96
CA ILE A 34 -20.54 -31.63 -0.61
C ILE A 34 -20.76 -30.72 -1.81
N ILE A 35 -19.99 -30.90 -2.88
CA ILE A 35 -20.04 -30.05 -4.08
C ILE A 35 -20.06 -30.95 -5.31
N ASN A 36 -21.11 -30.81 -6.11
CA ASN A 36 -21.24 -31.43 -7.42
C ASN A 36 -22.12 -30.55 -8.32
N PHE A 37 -21.49 -29.59 -9.00
CA PHE A 37 -22.17 -28.71 -9.95
C PHE A 37 -21.23 -28.29 -11.08
N GLU A 38 -21.82 -27.85 -12.19
CA GLU A 38 -21.08 -27.36 -13.35
C GLU A 38 -20.99 -25.84 -13.33
N VAL A 39 -19.80 -25.31 -13.61
CA VAL A 39 -19.59 -23.88 -13.84
C VAL A 39 -18.77 -23.64 -15.08
N PRO A 40 -19.01 -22.52 -15.79
CA PRO A 40 -18.13 -22.11 -16.88
C PRO A 40 -16.69 -21.91 -16.39
N SER A 41 -15.72 -22.37 -17.20
CA SER A 41 -14.30 -22.30 -16.84
C SER A 41 -13.81 -20.87 -16.55
N TYR A 42 -14.33 -19.87 -17.26
CA TYR A 42 -13.96 -18.46 -17.01
C TYR A 42 -14.26 -18.03 -15.56
N LEU A 43 -15.35 -18.53 -14.97
CA LEU A 43 -15.81 -18.11 -13.64
C LEU A 43 -14.83 -18.55 -12.54
N LEU A 44 -14.26 -19.75 -12.67
CA LEU A 44 -13.21 -20.26 -11.78
C LEU A 44 -11.98 -19.35 -11.79
N ILE A 45 -11.54 -18.95 -12.99
CA ILE A 45 -10.36 -18.10 -13.17
C ILE A 45 -10.61 -16.73 -12.57
N PHE A 46 -11.79 -16.12 -12.80
CA PHE A 46 -12.14 -14.85 -12.18
C PHE A 46 -12.18 -14.90 -10.66
N ILE A 47 -12.78 -15.94 -10.08
CA ILE A 47 -12.84 -16.06 -8.61
C ILE A 47 -11.42 -16.24 -8.05
N SER A 48 -10.61 -17.11 -8.64
CA SER A 48 -9.23 -17.32 -8.22
C SER A 48 -8.40 -16.05 -8.31
N PHE A 49 -8.49 -15.33 -9.43
CA PHE A 49 -7.84 -14.04 -9.62
C PHE A 49 -8.36 -12.98 -8.65
N GLY A 50 -9.68 -12.90 -8.45
CA GLY A 50 -10.33 -11.96 -7.55
C GLY A 50 -9.89 -12.14 -6.11
N VAL A 51 -9.76 -13.39 -5.66
CA VAL A 51 -9.19 -13.71 -4.34
C VAL A 51 -7.74 -13.21 -4.27
N GLY A 52 -6.92 -13.47 -5.28
CA GLY A 52 -5.55 -12.94 -5.35
C GLY A 52 -5.48 -11.42 -5.29
N LEU A 53 -6.39 -10.72 -5.97
CA LEU A 53 -6.46 -9.26 -5.95
C LEU A 53 -6.85 -8.71 -4.57
N ILE A 54 -7.79 -9.36 -3.89
CA ILE A 54 -8.17 -9.03 -2.51
C ILE A 54 -6.95 -9.17 -1.59
N PHE A 55 -6.23 -10.29 -1.68
CA PHE A 55 -5.01 -10.50 -0.89
C PHE A 55 -3.93 -9.45 -1.19
N ALA A 56 -3.68 -9.15 -2.47
CA ALA A 56 -2.73 -8.12 -2.88
C ALA A 56 -3.13 -6.74 -2.32
N GLY A 57 -4.43 -6.40 -2.36
CA GLY A 57 -4.97 -5.18 -1.77
C GLY A 57 -4.74 -5.11 -0.27
N PHE A 58 -5.00 -6.19 0.47
CA PHE A 58 -4.73 -6.23 1.91
C PHE A 58 -3.24 -6.02 2.23
N LEU A 59 -2.33 -6.61 1.46
CA LEU A 59 -0.90 -6.41 1.63
C LEU A 59 -0.49 -4.95 1.37
N ASP A 60 -1.00 -4.32 0.31
CA ASP A 60 -0.72 -2.90 0.02
C ASP A 60 -1.23 -1.98 1.15
N ILE A 61 -2.42 -2.24 1.70
CA ILE A 61 -2.94 -1.50 2.86
C ILE A 61 -1.96 -1.60 4.05
N VAL A 62 -1.46 -2.80 4.37
CA VAL A 62 -0.57 -3.02 5.51
C VAL A 62 0.75 -2.28 5.31
N GLU A 63 1.34 -2.36 4.12
CA GLU A 63 2.57 -1.63 3.79
C GLU A 63 2.38 -0.12 3.86
N ARG A 64 1.28 0.38 3.31
CA ARG A 64 0.90 1.80 3.34
C ARG A 64 0.75 2.32 4.76
N LEU A 65 0.12 1.56 5.66
CA LEU A 65 0.00 1.92 7.07
C LEU A 65 1.36 1.97 7.78
N ARG A 66 2.24 0.99 7.50
CA ARG A 66 3.61 0.99 8.05
C ARG A 66 4.40 2.21 7.55
N LEU A 67 4.30 2.55 6.27
CA LEU A 67 4.92 3.75 5.70
C LEU A 67 4.37 5.02 6.33
N ALA A 68 3.05 5.17 6.44
CA ALA A 68 2.41 6.33 7.05
C ALA A 68 2.88 6.56 8.50
N ARG A 69 3.03 5.49 9.29
CA ARG A 69 3.59 5.57 10.65
C ARG A 69 5.05 6.03 10.67
N LYS A 70 5.88 5.55 9.73
CA LYS A 70 7.28 5.99 9.60
C LYS A 70 7.36 7.49 9.28
N VAL A 71 6.55 7.96 8.32
CA VAL A 71 6.48 9.38 7.95
C VAL A 71 6.03 10.24 9.13
N SER A 72 5.02 9.81 9.88
CA SER A 72 4.56 10.53 11.07
C SER A 72 5.65 10.62 12.16
N LYS A 73 6.37 9.52 12.42
CA LYS A 73 7.48 9.51 13.38
C LYS A 73 8.63 10.42 12.94
N LEU A 74 8.93 10.45 11.65
CA LEU A 74 9.99 11.30 11.09
C LEU A 74 9.62 12.78 11.19
N ASN A 75 8.38 13.14 10.81
CA ASN A 75 7.87 14.51 10.94
C ASN A 75 7.88 15.01 12.40
N LYS A 76 7.53 14.13 13.36
CA LYS A 76 7.63 14.48 14.78
C LYS A 76 9.07 14.76 15.21
N ARG A 77 10.05 14.01 14.73
CA ARG A 77 11.47 14.25 15.02
C ARG A 77 11.97 15.57 14.44
N ILE A 78 11.58 15.89 13.21
CA ILE A 78 11.89 17.17 12.56
C ILE A 78 11.36 18.32 13.42
N LYS A 79 10.08 18.27 13.80
CA LYS A 79 9.47 19.31 14.63
C LYS A 79 10.15 19.48 15.99
N VAL A 80 10.59 18.39 16.61
CA VAL A 80 11.34 18.44 17.87
C VAL A 80 12.71 19.08 17.65
N LEU A 81 13.47 18.64 16.62
CA LEU A 81 14.79 19.19 16.29
C LEU A 81 14.72 20.69 16.00
N GLU A 82 13.76 21.13 15.17
CA GLU A 82 13.55 22.54 14.84
C GLU A 82 13.27 23.36 16.10
N LYS A 83 12.47 22.83 17.04
CA LYS A 83 12.19 23.49 18.31
C LYS A 83 13.45 23.60 19.19
N SER A 84 14.27 22.55 19.26
CA SER A 84 15.53 22.53 20.02
C SER A 84 16.55 23.54 19.48
N HIS A 85 16.65 23.65 18.16
CA HIS A 85 17.55 24.60 17.50
C HIS A 85 17.11 26.05 17.79
N LYS A 86 15.80 26.31 17.70
CA LYS A 86 15.22 27.62 18.02
C LYS A 86 15.37 27.99 19.50
N GLU A 87 15.30 27.02 20.41
CA GLU A 87 15.51 27.26 21.85
C GLU A 87 16.99 27.53 22.17
N THR A 88 17.91 26.87 21.47
CA THR A 88 19.36 27.09 21.60
C THR A 88 19.80 28.46 21.06
N GLU A 89 19.15 28.95 20.01
CA GLU A 89 19.40 30.29 19.43
C GLU A 89 18.86 31.44 20.31
N VAL A 90 17.86 31.17 21.16
CA VAL A 90 17.24 32.17 22.05
C VAL A 90 17.93 32.26 23.42
N LEU A 91 18.74 31.26 23.79
CA LEU A 91 19.56 31.35 24.99
C LEU A 91 20.71 32.34 24.74
N PRO A 92 20.85 33.41 25.55
CA PRO A 92 21.99 34.31 25.43
C PRO A 92 23.28 33.51 25.66
N PRO A 93 24.41 33.91 25.03
CA PRO A 93 25.66 33.19 25.16
C PRO A 93 25.98 33.03 26.64
N VAL A 94 26.22 31.78 27.06
CA VAL A 94 26.67 31.47 28.42
C VAL A 94 27.94 32.30 28.64
N GLN A 95 27.81 33.37 29.42
CA GLN A 95 28.95 34.13 29.88
C GLN A 95 29.71 33.19 30.82
N GLU A 96 30.90 32.74 30.40
CA GLU A 96 31.89 32.19 31.30
C GLU A 96 32.13 33.23 32.40
N GLY A 97 31.60 32.95 33.60
CA GLY A 97 31.84 33.75 34.79
C GLY A 97 33.34 33.79 35.11
N PRO A 98 33.83 34.87 35.74
CA PRO A 98 35.26 35.13 35.87
C PRO A 98 35.94 33.99 36.60
N SER A 99 37.02 33.48 36.01
CA SER A 99 37.98 32.61 36.66
C SER A 99 38.47 33.30 37.95
N THR A 100 37.96 32.85 39.09
CA THR A 100 38.54 33.15 40.39
C THR A 100 39.87 32.41 40.46
N THR A 101 40.91 33.08 39.99
CA THR A 101 42.30 32.73 40.30
C THR A 101 42.51 33.01 41.79
N TYR A 102 42.52 31.96 42.60
CA TYR A 102 43.09 32.01 43.94
C TYR A 102 44.55 31.59 43.84
N THR A 103 45.41 32.47 44.40
CA THR A 103 46.84 32.34 44.73
C THR A 103 47.85 32.53 43.62
#